data_AF-A0A087CZ37-F1
#
_entry.id   AF-A0A087CZ37-F1
#
_cell.length_a   1.000
_cell.length_b   1.000
_cell.length_c   1.000
_cell.angle_alpha   90.00
_cell.angle_beta   90.00
_cell.angle_gamma   90.00
#
_symmetry.space_group_name_H-M   'P 1'
#
loop_
_entity.id
_entity.type
_entity.pdbx_description
1 polymer ?
#
loop_
_entity_poly.entity_id
_entity_poly.type
_entity_poly.pdbx_seq_one_letter_code
_entity_poly.pdbx_strand_id
1 'polypeptide(L)'
;MGWAWADHDKNAGGAPGHEHDEHGYDAGGATNGTNQIGELCAVLEALRAHPGEEPLLIESDSQYAINCSTTWVKGWKRNGWKNSQKKPVKNVELIKAIDAEISKRPGPVNFKWVKGHAGNAGNELVDELARTYAGDCRSGARDGYLPIEGWQSLLNSEYAHGTDVPPDVQLVLDGKADASALRKPEPSETHPQSHESRAGMGKASGQSLADMLAEPEGVPDFDFGEHADDSHDIQHAEDHSLDSAAQPDTDARPSAQPAQPHPSTVQSGQRSATPSGLTVSGTLTFSPAPKTSPYFNGQPMPISGTIAIEGYVDGDGKLTITNAPFFRQ
;
A
#
# COMPACT_ATOMS: atom_id res chain seq x y z
N MET A 1 -10.46 8.57 3.68
CA MET A 1 -9.70 7.30 3.66
C MET A 1 -10.04 6.59 2.36
N GLY A 2 -9.11 5.84 1.77
CA GLY A 2 -9.33 5.13 0.50
C GLY A 2 -8.86 3.69 0.56
N TRP A 3 -9.32 2.88 -0.38
CA TRP A 3 -8.89 1.50 -0.60
C TRP A 3 -8.80 1.24 -2.09
N ALA A 4 -7.94 0.30 -2.48
CA ALA A 4 -7.85 -0.18 -3.84
C ALA A 4 -7.21 -1.57 -3.89
N TRP A 5 -7.51 -2.33 -4.94
CA TRP A 5 -6.81 -3.55 -5.31
C TRP A 5 -6.57 -3.55 -6.82
N ALA A 6 -5.55 -4.28 -7.28
CA ALA A 6 -5.24 -4.43 -8.69
C ALA A 6 -4.65 -5.82 -8.96
N ASP A 7 -4.95 -6.38 -10.12
CA ASP A 7 -4.36 -7.61 -10.62
C ASP A 7 -2.89 -7.40 -10.97
N HIS A 8 -2.11 -8.47 -10.82
CA HIS A 8 -0.73 -8.48 -11.30
C HIS A 8 -0.67 -8.51 -12.83
N ASP A 9 -1.61 -9.21 -13.46
CA ASP A 9 -1.70 -9.33 -14.91
C ASP A 9 -2.72 -8.32 -15.45
N LYS A 10 -2.28 -7.53 -16.44
CA LYS A 10 -3.16 -6.57 -17.11
C LYS A 10 -4.24 -7.33 -17.89
N ASN A 11 -5.50 -6.96 -17.69
CA ASN A 11 -6.69 -7.55 -18.33
C ASN A 11 -7.04 -8.98 -17.89
N ALA A 12 -6.80 -9.35 -16.62
CA ALA A 12 -7.30 -10.63 -16.09
C ALA A 12 -8.85 -10.65 -15.94
N GLY A 13 -9.50 -9.48 -16.02
CA GLY A 13 -10.96 -9.35 -15.98
C GLY A 13 -11.68 -10.13 -17.08
N GLY A 14 -12.70 -10.89 -16.70
CA GLY A 14 -13.46 -11.75 -17.61
C GLY A 14 -12.83 -13.12 -17.90
N ALA A 15 -11.66 -13.43 -17.33
CA ALA A 15 -11.16 -14.80 -17.29
C ALA A 15 -12.06 -15.67 -16.38
N PRO A 16 -12.18 -17.00 -16.63
CA PRO A 16 -12.90 -17.88 -15.72
C PRO A 16 -12.39 -17.74 -14.29
N GLY A 17 -13.27 -17.44 -13.34
CA GLY A 17 -12.91 -17.21 -11.93
C GLY A 17 -12.77 -15.75 -11.50
N HIS A 18 -12.88 -14.81 -12.43
CA HIS A 18 -12.80 -13.35 -12.19
C HIS A 18 -14.16 -12.68 -12.42
N GLU A 19 -14.67 -11.99 -11.40
CA GLU A 19 -15.91 -11.20 -11.39
C GLU A 19 -15.60 -9.70 -11.24
N HIS A 20 -14.81 -9.17 -12.16
CA HIS A 20 -14.53 -7.74 -12.29
C HIS A 20 -14.33 -7.37 -13.76
N ASP A 21 -14.32 -6.08 -14.05
CA ASP A 21 -14.16 -5.58 -15.41
C ASP A 21 -12.74 -5.78 -15.95
N GLU A 22 -12.57 -5.50 -17.25
CA GLU A 22 -11.31 -5.68 -17.98
C GLU A 22 -10.16 -4.80 -17.46
N HIS A 23 -10.44 -3.77 -16.65
CA HIS A 23 -9.40 -2.88 -16.14
C HIS A 23 -8.47 -3.60 -15.14
N GLY A 24 -8.99 -4.63 -14.44
CA GLY A 24 -8.20 -5.43 -13.50
C GLY A 24 -7.79 -4.66 -12.24
N TYR A 25 -8.58 -3.67 -11.82
CA TYR A 25 -8.42 -2.98 -10.54
C TYR A 25 -9.75 -2.39 -10.08
N ASP A 26 -9.86 -2.11 -8.79
CA ASP A 26 -10.99 -1.36 -8.22
C ASP A 26 -10.51 -0.45 -7.10
N ALA A 27 -11.29 0.59 -6.82
CA ALA A 27 -11.00 1.55 -5.78
C ALA A 27 -12.26 2.15 -5.17
N GLY A 28 -12.14 2.51 -3.89
CA GLY A 28 -13.17 3.20 -3.16
C GLY A 28 -12.60 4.03 -2.02
N GLY A 29 -13.49 4.60 -1.23
CA GLY A 29 -13.09 5.42 -0.09
C GLY A 29 -14.26 6.12 0.57
N ALA A 30 -13.98 6.76 1.69
CA ALA A 30 -14.93 7.59 2.42
C ALA A 30 -14.27 8.90 2.84
N THR A 31 -15.09 9.92 3.12
CA THR A 31 -14.65 11.23 3.59
C THR A 31 -13.80 11.13 4.87
N ASN A 32 -14.17 10.22 5.77
CA ASN A 32 -13.42 9.90 7.00
C ASN A 32 -13.03 8.41 7.06
N GLY A 33 -12.23 8.03 8.06
CA GLY A 33 -11.87 6.64 8.36
C GLY A 33 -10.37 6.39 8.57
N THR A 34 -10.03 5.15 8.87
CA THR A 34 -8.65 4.73 9.22
C THR A 34 -8.01 3.91 8.10
N ASN A 35 -6.69 3.96 8.00
CA ASN A 35 -5.95 3.16 7.02
C ASN A 35 -6.32 1.66 7.10
N GLN A 36 -6.47 1.15 8.32
CA GLN A 36 -6.84 -0.25 8.56
C GLN A 36 -8.20 -0.65 7.98
N ILE A 37 -9.19 0.25 8.00
CA ILE A 37 -10.48 -0.02 7.34
C ILE A 37 -10.26 -0.11 5.82
N GLY A 38 -9.50 0.83 5.25
CA GLY A 38 -9.20 0.82 3.82
C GLY A 38 -8.45 -0.44 3.38
N GLU A 39 -7.40 -0.83 4.10
CA GLU A 39 -6.62 -2.04 3.84
C GLU A 39 -7.49 -3.31 3.90
N LEU A 40 -8.39 -3.43 4.88
CA LEU A 40 -9.32 -4.56 4.98
C LEU A 40 -10.40 -4.54 3.88
N CYS A 41 -10.91 -3.36 3.51
CA CYS A 41 -11.83 -3.21 2.38
C CYS A 41 -11.18 -3.69 1.07
N ALA A 42 -9.91 -3.31 0.83
CA ALA A 42 -9.16 -3.76 -0.34
C ALA A 42 -9.05 -5.29 -0.41
N VAL A 43 -8.72 -5.94 0.72
CA VAL A 43 -8.67 -7.43 0.78
C VAL A 43 -10.04 -8.04 0.52
N LEU A 44 -11.10 -7.51 1.14
CA LEU A 44 -12.45 -8.04 0.98
C LEU A 44 -12.94 -7.93 -0.47
N GLU A 45 -12.76 -6.77 -1.09
CA GLU A 45 -13.19 -6.54 -2.47
C GLU A 45 -12.33 -7.33 -3.47
N ALA A 46 -11.03 -7.50 -3.22
CA ALA A 46 -10.18 -8.40 -4.02
C ALA A 46 -10.67 -9.86 -3.94
N LEU A 47 -11.07 -10.34 -2.76
CA LEU A 47 -11.63 -11.68 -2.61
C LEU A 47 -12.96 -11.84 -3.36
N ARG A 48 -13.83 -10.84 -3.30
CA ARG A 48 -15.13 -10.85 -4.01
C ARG A 48 -14.98 -10.78 -5.52
N ALA A 49 -14.00 -10.01 -5.99
CA ALA A 49 -13.68 -9.90 -7.41
C ALA A 49 -13.12 -11.21 -7.98
N HIS A 50 -12.63 -12.11 -7.12
CA HIS A 50 -12.03 -13.37 -7.53
C HIS A 50 -12.74 -14.54 -6.83
N PRO A 51 -13.90 -15.03 -7.28
CA PRO A 51 -14.57 -16.16 -6.65
C PRO A 51 -14.05 -17.53 -7.10
N GLY A 52 -13.13 -17.59 -8.06
CA GLY A 52 -12.73 -18.82 -8.74
C GLY A 52 -11.93 -19.85 -7.92
N GLU A 53 -11.69 -21.01 -8.55
CA GLU A 53 -10.96 -22.16 -8.01
C GLU A 53 -9.43 -22.02 -8.11
N GLU A 54 -8.97 -21.09 -8.94
CA GLU A 54 -7.56 -20.79 -9.09
C GLU A 54 -6.92 -20.33 -7.76
N PRO A 55 -5.66 -20.72 -7.50
CA PRO A 55 -4.94 -20.19 -6.35
C PRO A 55 -4.84 -18.67 -6.41
N LEU A 56 -5.39 -17.97 -5.42
CA LEU A 56 -5.23 -16.53 -5.29
C LEU A 56 -4.04 -16.21 -4.39
N LEU A 57 -3.13 -15.38 -4.89
CA LEU A 57 -2.09 -14.76 -4.08
C LEU A 57 -2.41 -13.28 -3.89
N ILE A 58 -2.65 -12.86 -2.64
CA ILE A 58 -2.81 -11.45 -2.28
C ILE A 58 -1.47 -10.92 -1.77
N GLU A 59 -0.87 -10.00 -2.51
CA GLU A 59 0.28 -9.21 -2.04
C GLU A 59 -0.21 -7.93 -1.36
N SER A 60 0.28 -7.67 -0.15
CA SER A 60 -0.07 -6.44 0.59
C SER A 60 1.10 -5.99 1.46
N ASP A 61 1.27 -4.68 1.61
CA ASP A 61 2.21 -4.10 2.58
C ASP A 61 1.60 -3.95 3.98
N SER A 62 0.29 -4.15 4.12
CA SER A 62 -0.40 -4.17 5.40
C SER A 62 -0.23 -5.51 6.11
N GLN A 63 0.69 -5.55 7.07
CA GLN A 63 0.76 -6.65 8.02
C GLN A 63 -0.52 -6.80 8.84
N TYR A 64 -1.23 -5.69 9.11
CA TYR A 64 -2.47 -5.72 9.86
C TYR A 64 -3.55 -6.51 9.10
N ALA A 65 -3.78 -6.20 7.83
CA ALA A 65 -4.77 -6.88 7.01
C ALA A 65 -4.41 -8.36 6.78
N ILE A 66 -3.13 -8.66 6.53
CA ILE A 66 -2.65 -10.04 6.40
C ILE A 66 -2.89 -10.82 7.69
N ASN A 67 -2.48 -10.29 8.85
CA ASN A 67 -2.64 -11.00 10.12
C ASN A 67 -4.10 -11.17 10.54
N CYS A 68 -4.95 -10.18 10.26
CA CYS A 68 -6.40 -10.31 10.44
C CYS A 68 -6.98 -11.45 9.59
N SER A 69 -6.52 -11.58 8.35
CA SER A 69 -7.04 -12.55 7.38
C SER A 69 -6.52 -13.98 7.60
N THR A 70 -5.38 -14.14 8.29
CA THR A 70 -4.67 -15.43 8.38
C THR A 70 -4.50 -15.94 9.81
N THR A 71 -3.83 -15.15 10.65
CA THR A 71 -3.32 -15.57 11.96
C THR A 71 -4.35 -15.37 13.06
N TRP A 72 -4.88 -14.15 13.19
CA TRP A 72 -5.67 -13.76 14.36
C TRP A 72 -7.12 -14.24 14.32
N VAL A 73 -7.69 -14.36 13.12
CA VAL A 73 -9.09 -14.78 12.91
C VAL A 73 -9.43 -16.10 13.60
N LYS A 74 -8.51 -17.08 13.59
CA LYS A 74 -8.70 -18.39 14.24
C LYS A 74 -8.91 -18.24 15.74
N GLY A 75 -8.08 -17.41 16.39
CA GLY A 75 -8.19 -17.10 17.81
C GLY A 75 -9.46 -16.33 18.15
N TRP A 76 -9.82 -15.33 17.33
CA TRP A 76 -11.01 -14.52 17.54
C TRP A 76 -12.30 -15.31 17.35
N LYS A 77 -12.40 -16.19 16.34
CA LYS A 77 -13.54 -17.10 16.16
C LYS A 77 -13.78 -17.96 17.38
N ARG A 78 -12.71 -18.56 17.94
CA ARG A 78 -12.78 -19.37 19.16
C ARG A 78 -13.18 -18.56 20.39
N ASN A 79 -12.75 -17.31 20.47
CA ASN A 79 -12.99 -16.44 21.62
C ASN A 79 -14.25 -15.56 21.49
N GLY A 80 -15.16 -15.89 20.56
CA GLY A 80 -16.41 -15.16 20.39
C GLY A 80 -16.21 -13.71 19.93
N TRP A 81 -15.19 -13.46 19.10
CA TRP A 81 -14.83 -12.17 18.55
C TRP A 81 -14.48 -11.10 19.59
N LYS A 82 -13.75 -11.52 20.62
CA LYS A 82 -13.20 -10.66 21.66
C LYS A 82 -11.67 -10.70 21.65
N ASN A 83 -11.06 -9.55 21.93
CA ASN A 83 -9.62 -9.44 22.09
C ASN A 83 -9.17 -9.92 23.48
N SER A 84 -7.86 -9.87 23.75
CA SER A 84 -7.25 -10.25 25.04
C SER A 84 -7.83 -9.47 26.24
N GLN A 85 -8.28 -8.24 26.01
CA GLN A 85 -8.93 -7.38 27.01
C GLN A 85 -10.44 -7.67 27.16
N LYS A 86 -10.96 -8.74 26.53
CA LYS A 86 -12.39 -9.11 26.49
C LYS A 86 -13.31 -8.07 25.82
N LYS A 87 -12.73 -7.10 25.11
CA LYS A 87 -13.48 -6.12 24.31
C LYS A 87 -13.77 -6.69 22.92
N PRO A 88 -14.83 -6.22 22.23
CA PRO A 88 -15.05 -6.56 20.83
C PRO A 88 -13.80 -6.26 19.99
N VAL A 89 -13.49 -7.16 19.06
CA VAL A 89 -12.42 -6.94 18.07
C VAL A 89 -12.80 -5.74 17.19
N LYS A 90 -11.84 -4.84 16.94
CA LYS A 90 -12.04 -3.70 16.02
C LYS A 90 -12.20 -4.22 14.59
N ASN A 91 -13.07 -3.57 13.79
CA ASN A 91 -13.33 -3.94 12.39
C ASN A 91 -13.83 -5.39 12.23
N VAL A 92 -14.52 -5.93 13.23
CA VAL A 92 -14.93 -7.34 13.27
C VAL A 92 -15.84 -7.71 12.11
N GLU A 93 -16.63 -6.77 11.61
CA GLU A 93 -17.53 -6.90 10.47
C GLU A 93 -16.76 -7.21 9.19
N LEU A 94 -15.73 -6.42 8.89
CA LEU A 94 -14.82 -6.67 7.76
C LEU A 94 -14.09 -8.01 7.90
N ILE A 95 -13.53 -8.29 9.09
CA ILE A 95 -12.75 -9.50 9.33
C ILE A 95 -13.62 -10.77 9.17
N LYS A 96 -14.87 -10.72 9.64
CA LYS A 96 -15.84 -11.81 9.44
C LYS A 96 -16.18 -12.01 7.97
N ALA A 97 -16.37 -10.94 7.21
CA ALA A 97 -16.64 -11.03 5.79
C ALA A 97 -15.46 -11.63 5.03
N ILE A 98 -14.23 -11.18 5.32
CA ILE A 98 -13.01 -11.75 4.73
C ILE A 98 -12.89 -13.25 5.03
N ASP A 99 -13.06 -13.66 6.29
CA ASP A 99 -13.05 -15.09 6.69
C ASP A 99 -14.12 -15.90 5.96
N ALA A 100 -15.30 -15.32 5.76
CA ALA A 100 -16.39 -15.96 5.04
C ALA A 100 -16.06 -16.12 3.55
N GLU A 101 -15.54 -15.09 2.89
CA GLU A 101 -15.16 -15.17 1.47
C GLU A 101 -14.01 -16.17 1.25
N ILE A 102 -12.98 -16.15 2.10
CA ILE A 102 -11.90 -17.16 2.07
C ILE A 102 -12.46 -18.58 2.25
N SER A 103 -13.42 -18.77 3.16
CA SER A 103 -13.99 -20.10 3.45
C SER A 103 -14.95 -20.61 2.37
N LYS A 104 -15.66 -19.70 1.67
CA LYS A 104 -16.58 -20.04 0.57
C LYS A 104 -15.84 -20.35 -0.71
N ARG A 105 -14.69 -19.70 -0.92
CA ARG A 105 -13.93 -19.84 -2.15
C ARG A 105 -13.44 -21.29 -2.31
N PRO A 106 -13.61 -21.90 -3.49
CA PRO A 106 -13.21 -23.28 -3.70
C PRO A 106 -11.68 -23.45 -3.90
N GLY A 107 -11.00 -22.39 -4.34
CA GLY A 107 -9.54 -22.32 -4.47
C GLY A 107 -8.80 -21.83 -3.22
N PRO A 108 -7.50 -22.13 -3.08
CA PRO A 108 -6.71 -21.66 -1.94
C PRO A 108 -6.38 -20.17 -2.04
N VAL A 109 -6.42 -19.47 -0.91
CA VAL A 109 -5.98 -18.07 -0.79
C VAL A 109 -4.68 -18.02 0.01
N ASN A 110 -3.64 -17.45 -0.60
CA ASN A 110 -2.35 -17.20 0.03
C ASN A 110 -2.11 -15.69 0.16
N PHE A 111 -1.40 -15.31 1.22
CA PHE A 111 -1.00 -13.93 1.45
C PHE A 111 0.52 -13.84 1.44
N LYS A 112 1.04 -12.77 0.84
CA LYS A 112 2.46 -12.44 0.87
C LYS A 112 2.63 -10.99 1.29
N TRP A 113 3.38 -10.81 2.36
CA TRP A 113 3.78 -9.47 2.75
C TRP A 113 4.82 -8.93 1.79
N VAL A 114 4.59 -7.74 1.27
CA VAL A 114 5.56 -7.00 0.46
C VAL A 114 5.94 -5.73 1.19
N LYS A 115 7.18 -5.29 1.02
CA LYS A 115 7.64 -4.04 1.66
C LYS A 115 7.01 -2.86 0.92
N GLY A 116 6.24 -2.03 1.63
CA GLY A 116 5.61 -0.84 1.06
C GLY A 116 6.61 0.25 0.74
N HIS A 117 7.22 0.21 -0.45
CA HIS A 117 8.08 1.27 -1.04
C HIS A 117 8.12 1.15 -2.57
N ALA A 118 8.67 2.18 -3.22
CA ALA A 118 8.87 2.27 -4.67
C ALA A 118 9.56 1.03 -5.25
N GLY A 119 9.04 0.54 -6.38
CA GLY A 119 9.57 -0.62 -7.12
C GLY A 119 8.59 -1.78 -7.31
N ASN A 120 7.40 -1.76 -6.70
CA ASN A 120 6.31 -2.68 -7.04
C ASN A 120 5.19 -1.92 -7.75
N ALA A 121 5.08 -2.11 -9.07
CA ALA A 121 4.11 -1.42 -9.90
C ALA A 121 2.65 -1.63 -9.46
N GLY A 122 2.32 -2.82 -8.92
CA GLY A 122 0.98 -3.11 -8.39
C GLY A 122 0.69 -2.28 -7.13
N ASN A 123 1.61 -2.25 -6.17
CA ASN A 123 1.48 -1.45 -4.95
C ASN A 123 1.40 0.06 -5.26
N GLU A 124 2.21 0.54 -6.20
CA GLU A 124 2.20 1.96 -6.61
C GLU A 124 0.86 2.34 -7.23
N LEU A 125 0.30 1.47 -8.09
CA LEU A 125 -1.01 1.66 -8.69
C LEU A 125 -2.12 1.72 -7.64
N VAL A 126 -2.19 0.75 -6.72
CA VAL A 126 -3.25 0.74 -5.69
C VAL A 126 -3.11 1.90 -4.71
N ASP A 127 -1.89 2.33 -4.37
CA ASP A 127 -1.66 3.50 -3.53
C ASP A 127 -2.12 4.79 -4.25
N GLU A 128 -1.85 4.92 -5.55
CA GLU A 128 -2.37 6.04 -6.36
C GLU A 128 -3.90 6.05 -6.42
N LEU A 129 -4.51 4.91 -6.72
CA LEU A 129 -5.97 4.76 -6.80
C LEU A 129 -6.65 5.10 -5.47
N ALA A 130 -6.16 4.53 -4.36
CA ALA A 130 -6.71 4.76 -3.03
C ALA A 130 -6.54 6.23 -2.60
N ARG A 131 -5.37 6.84 -2.86
CA ARG A 131 -5.12 8.25 -2.53
C ARG A 131 -6.00 9.19 -3.35
N THR A 132 -6.17 8.92 -4.64
CA THR A 132 -7.00 9.72 -5.55
C THR A 132 -8.45 9.66 -5.11
N TYR A 133 -9.00 8.46 -4.90
CA TYR A 133 -10.39 8.28 -4.45
C TYR A 133 -10.63 8.98 -3.10
N ALA A 134 -9.73 8.81 -2.14
CA ALA A 134 -9.84 9.49 -0.86
C ALA A 134 -9.78 11.02 -0.99
N GLY A 135 -9.03 11.54 -1.96
CA GLY A 135 -8.98 12.96 -2.31
C GLY A 135 -10.32 13.45 -2.84
N ASP A 136 -10.89 12.72 -3.80
CA ASP A 136 -12.16 13.06 -4.44
C ASP A 136 -13.34 13.01 -3.46
N CYS A 137 -13.38 12.03 -2.55
CA CYS A 137 -14.39 12.01 -1.49
C CYS A 137 -14.28 13.25 -0.59
N ARG A 138 -13.06 13.63 -0.17
CA ARG A 138 -12.86 14.78 0.72
C ARG A 138 -13.17 16.11 0.05
N SER A 139 -12.98 16.23 -1.26
CA SER A 139 -13.34 17.42 -2.03
C SER A 139 -14.80 17.47 -2.43
N GLY A 140 -15.54 16.36 -2.27
CA GLY A 140 -16.91 16.19 -2.76
C GLY A 140 -17.00 15.98 -4.28
N ALA A 141 -15.88 15.66 -4.94
CA ALA A 141 -15.83 15.36 -6.37
C ALA A 141 -16.38 13.96 -6.70
N ARG A 142 -16.35 13.03 -5.73
CA ARG A 142 -16.90 11.67 -5.86
C ARG A 142 -17.57 11.24 -4.57
N ASP A 143 -18.66 10.50 -4.67
CA ASP A 143 -19.33 9.90 -3.52
C ASP A 143 -18.48 8.81 -2.87
N GLY A 144 -18.67 8.61 -1.57
CA GLY A 144 -17.98 7.54 -0.85
C GLY A 144 -18.42 6.16 -1.30
N TYR A 145 -17.49 5.22 -1.42
CA TYR A 145 -17.76 3.82 -1.69
C TYR A 145 -16.92 2.92 -0.78
N LEU A 146 -17.59 2.19 0.10
CA LEU A 146 -17.04 1.08 0.88
C LEU A 146 -17.99 -0.12 0.72
N PRO A 147 -17.49 -1.37 0.85
CA PRO A 147 -18.38 -2.49 1.11
C PRO A 147 -19.21 -2.23 2.38
N ILE A 148 -20.38 -2.86 2.49
CA ILE A 148 -21.30 -2.62 3.63
C ILE A 148 -20.62 -2.87 4.98
N GLU A 149 -19.74 -3.86 5.06
CA GLU A 149 -18.96 -4.16 6.26
C GLU A 149 -17.92 -3.08 6.58
N GLY A 150 -17.41 -2.42 5.54
CA GLY A 150 -16.55 -1.25 5.66
C GLY A 150 -17.30 -0.05 6.25
N TRP A 151 -18.52 0.20 5.79
CA TRP A 151 -19.40 1.22 6.39
C TRP A 151 -19.74 0.89 7.84
N GLN A 152 -20.11 -0.35 8.14
CA GLN A 152 -20.37 -0.77 9.53
C GLN A 152 -19.14 -0.60 10.42
N SER A 153 -17.96 -1.01 9.96
CA SER A 153 -16.71 -0.85 10.70
C SER A 153 -16.36 0.62 10.93
N LEU A 154 -16.56 1.48 9.93
CA LEU A 154 -16.34 2.92 10.05
C LEU A 154 -17.31 3.57 11.04
N LEU A 155 -18.60 3.26 10.95
CA LEU A 155 -19.63 3.83 11.81
C LEU A 155 -19.56 3.33 13.25
N ASN A 156 -19.04 2.11 13.47
CA ASN A 156 -18.75 1.57 14.80
C ASN A 156 -17.43 2.11 15.40
N SER A 157 -16.65 2.87 14.64
CA SER A 157 -15.38 3.44 15.08
C SER A 157 -15.53 4.84 15.65
N GLU A 158 -14.53 5.29 16.40
CA GLU A 158 -14.44 6.67 16.92
C GLU A 158 -14.33 7.72 15.79
N TYR A 159 -14.04 7.27 14.56
CA TYR A 159 -13.89 8.10 13.36
C TYR A 159 -15.19 8.27 12.58
N ALA A 160 -16.32 7.79 13.09
CA ALA A 160 -17.62 7.94 12.45
C ALA A 160 -18.04 9.43 12.32
N HIS A 161 -17.58 10.29 13.24
CA HIS A 161 -18.02 11.69 13.29
C HIS A 161 -17.68 12.46 12.01
N GLY A 162 -18.70 13.07 11.40
CA GLY A 162 -18.55 13.85 10.17
C GLY A 162 -18.32 13.00 8.92
N THR A 163 -18.50 11.67 9.00
CA THR A 163 -18.53 10.81 7.82
C THR A 163 -19.78 11.15 7.01
N ASP A 164 -19.57 11.51 5.76
CA ASP A 164 -20.63 11.60 4.76
C ASP A 164 -20.98 10.19 4.26
N VAL A 165 -22.20 9.73 4.57
CA VAL A 165 -22.70 8.41 4.21
C VAL A 165 -23.71 8.57 3.07
N PRO A 166 -23.46 7.97 1.89
CA PRO A 166 -24.39 8.03 0.77
C PRO A 166 -25.80 7.56 1.12
N PRO A 167 -26.87 8.15 0.53
CA PRO A 167 -28.26 7.81 0.88
C PRO A 167 -28.64 6.35 0.64
N ASP A 168 -28.11 5.72 -0.40
CA ASP A 168 -28.31 4.30 -0.72
C ASP A 168 -27.66 3.39 0.32
N VAL A 169 -26.45 3.74 0.78
CA VAL A 169 -25.79 3.08 1.92
C VAL A 169 -26.65 3.16 3.18
N GLN A 170 -27.22 4.33 3.47
CA GLN A 170 -28.10 4.49 4.62
C GLN A 170 -29.36 3.60 4.52
N LEU A 171 -29.93 3.43 3.32
CA LEU A 171 -31.07 2.52 3.12
C LEU A 171 -30.70 1.06 3.40
N VAL A 172 -29.51 0.62 2.99
CA VAL A 172 -29.03 -0.74 3.29
C VAL A 172 -28.79 -0.91 4.79
N LEU A 173 -28.15 0.07 5.45
CA LEU A 173 -27.91 0.05 6.89
C LEU A 173 -29.22 0.03 7.70
N ASP A 174 -30.25 0.71 7.21
CA ASP A 174 -31.60 0.72 7.80
C ASP A 174 -32.39 -0.58 7.53
N GLY A 175 -31.85 -1.51 6.74
CA GLY A 175 -32.54 -2.73 6.31
C GLY A 175 -33.69 -2.48 5.31
N LYS A 176 -33.67 -1.33 4.63
CA LYS A 176 -34.66 -0.93 3.62
C LYS A 176 -34.25 -1.28 2.19
N ALA A 177 -33.00 -1.72 1.99
CA ALA A 177 -32.46 -2.19 0.72
C ALA A 177 -31.49 -3.36 0.96
N ASP A 178 -31.23 -4.15 -0.08
CA ASP A 178 -30.26 -5.24 -0.04
C ASP A 178 -28.83 -4.71 -0.30
N ALA A 179 -27.82 -5.29 0.34
CA ALA A 179 -26.42 -4.87 0.16
C ALA A 179 -25.91 -5.07 -1.28
N SER A 180 -26.47 -6.03 -2.03
CA SER A 180 -26.17 -6.20 -3.46
C SER A 180 -26.68 -5.04 -4.33
N ALA A 181 -27.55 -4.19 -3.80
CA ALA A 181 -28.06 -3.01 -4.50
C ALA A 181 -27.15 -1.77 -4.32
N LEU A 182 -26.08 -1.84 -3.52
CA LEU A 182 -25.10 -0.76 -3.41
C LEU A 182 -24.43 -0.57 -4.77
N ARG A 183 -24.71 0.56 -5.40
CA ARG A 183 -24.20 0.88 -6.73
C ARG A 183 -22.80 1.49 -6.57
N LYS A 184 -21.82 0.93 -7.27
CA LYS A 184 -20.52 1.58 -7.45
C LYS A 184 -20.75 2.92 -8.15
N PRO A 185 -20.26 4.05 -7.62
CA PRO A 185 -20.35 5.32 -8.33
C PRO A 185 -19.58 5.19 -9.64
N GLU A 186 -20.26 5.45 -10.76
CA GLU A 186 -19.64 5.45 -12.09
C GLU A 186 -18.50 6.47 -12.11
N PRO A 187 -17.40 6.20 -12.84
CA PRO A 187 -16.40 7.23 -13.08
C PRO A 187 -17.09 8.43 -13.75
N SER A 188 -17.09 9.57 -13.06
CA SER A 188 -17.66 10.81 -13.58
C SER A 188 -16.93 11.23 -14.86
N GLU A 189 -17.53 11.00 -16.01
CA GLU A 189 -17.15 11.67 -17.26
C GLU A 189 -17.54 13.15 -17.19
N THR A 190 -16.82 13.97 -16.42
CA THR A 190 -17.06 15.41 -16.40
C THR A 190 -15.77 16.21 -16.42
N HIS A 191 -15.47 16.70 -17.63
CA HIS A 191 -14.70 17.91 -17.90
C HIS A 191 -15.13 19.05 -16.95
N PRO A 192 -14.20 19.79 -16.31
CA PRO A 192 -14.58 20.88 -15.43
C PRO A 192 -15.04 22.09 -16.25
N GLN A 193 -16.35 22.34 -16.29
CA GLN A 193 -16.87 23.68 -16.54
C GLN A 193 -17.08 24.39 -15.20
N SER A 194 -16.39 25.52 -15.09
CA SER A 194 -16.43 26.51 -14.02
C SER A 194 -17.84 26.92 -13.62
N HIS A 195 -18.16 26.80 -12.33
CA HIS A 195 -19.19 27.63 -11.71
C HIS A 195 -18.69 28.21 -10.38
N GLU A 196 -18.57 29.53 -10.37
CA GLU A 196 -18.34 30.37 -9.20
C GLU A 196 -19.59 30.46 -8.29
N SER A 197 -19.34 30.97 -7.08
CA SER A 197 -20.24 31.55 -6.06
C SER A 197 -20.76 30.58 -4.99
N ARG A 198 -20.84 30.87 -3.67
CA ARG A 198 -20.52 32.05 -2.83
C ARG A 198 -20.77 31.68 -1.34
N ALA A 199 -19.83 32.06 -0.47
CA ALA A 199 -19.91 32.44 0.96
C ALA A 199 -20.80 31.69 2.00
N GLY A 200 -20.21 31.39 3.18
CA GLY A 200 -20.95 31.21 4.45
C GLY A 200 -20.07 30.83 5.65
N MET A 201 -20.00 31.71 6.65
CA MET A 201 -19.14 31.64 7.85
C MET A 201 -19.76 30.77 8.96
N GLY A 202 -18.94 30.04 9.74
CA GLY A 202 -19.35 29.44 11.01
C GLY A 202 -18.18 28.92 11.86
N LYS A 203 -17.77 29.69 12.88
CA LYS A 203 -16.81 29.28 13.92
C LYS A 203 -17.47 28.33 14.91
N ALA A 204 -16.83 27.20 15.22
CA ALA A 204 -17.06 26.46 16.46
C ALA A 204 -15.72 25.94 17.02
N SER A 205 -15.49 26.26 18.28
CA SER A 205 -14.33 25.92 19.11
C SER A 205 -14.28 24.41 19.40
N GLY A 206 -13.12 23.79 19.22
CA GLY A 206 -12.89 22.38 19.55
C GLY A 206 -11.55 22.20 20.26
N GLN A 207 -11.60 21.49 21.39
CA GLN A 207 -10.47 21.08 22.22
C GLN A 207 -9.49 20.22 21.42
N SER A 208 -8.22 20.27 21.83
CA SER A 208 -7.05 19.71 21.14
C SER A 208 -7.16 18.20 20.90
N LEU A 209 -7.03 17.81 19.63
CA LEU A 209 -6.98 16.44 19.09
C LEU A 209 -5.78 15.60 19.61
N ALA A 210 -4.84 16.23 20.33
CA ALA A 210 -3.63 15.58 20.81
C ALA A 210 -3.85 14.64 22.01
N ASP A 211 -4.96 14.78 22.75
CA ASP A 211 -5.24 13.92 23.92
C ASP A 211 -5.98 12.61 23.55
N MET A 212 -6.35 12.41 22.27
CA MET A 212 -7.08 11.22 21.80
C MET A 212 -6.23 10.19 21.03
N LEU A 213 -4.95 10.47 20.77
CA LEU A 213 -4.08 9.61 19.96
C LEU A 213 -2.99 8.87 20.77
N ALA A 214 -3.14 8.78 22.09
CA ALA A 214 -2.33 7.87 22.87
C ALA A 214 -2.79 6.42 22.59
N GLU A 215 -1.93 5.67 21.91
CA GLU A 215 -2.12 4.24 21.71
C GLU A 215 -2.18 3.53 23.06
N PRO A 216 -3.20 2.68 23.33
CA PRO A 216 -3.09 1.72 24.40
C PRO A 216 -2.38 0.47 23.89
N GLU A 217 -1.18 0.24 24.45
CA GLU A 217 -0.49 -1.05 24.49
C GLU A 217 -1.45 -2.20 24.77
N GLY A 218 -1.31 -3.30 24.03
CA GLY A 218 -2.12 -4.48 24.25
C GLY A 218 -2.06 -5.52 23.15
N VAL A 219 -0.87 -5.93 22.73
CA VAL A 219 -0.69 -7.20 22.00
C VAL A 219 0.27 -8.06 22.82
N PRO A 220 -0.13 -9.26 23.27
CA PRO A 220 0.81 -10.17 23.93
C PRO A 220 1.80 -10.73 22.91
N ASP A 221 3.09 -10.67 23.22
CA ASP A 221 4.12 -11.49 22.59
C ASP A 221 3.80 -12.97 22.84
N PHE A 222 3.63 -13.73 21.76
CA PHE A 222 3.67 -15.19 21.80
C PHE A 222 4.96 -15.64 21.15
N ASP A 223 5.91 -16.02 22.00
CA ASP A 223 7.16 -16.67 21.64
C ASP A 223 6.89 -18.13 21.23
N PHE A 224 7.34 -18.52 20.05
CA PHE A 224 7.37 -19.92 19.59
C PHE A 224 8.61 -20.17 18.72
N GLY A 225 9.61 -20.81 19.31
CA GLY A 225 10.75 -21.49 18.68
C GLY A 225 11.91 -21.52 19.68
N GLU A 226 12.38 -22.65 20.20
CA GLU A 226 13.00 -23.77 19.48
C GLU A 226 12.92 -25.06 20.31
N HIS A 227 12.35 -26.12 19.71
CA HIS A 227 12.79 -27.49 19.97
C HIS A 227 12.43 -28.34 18.74
N ALA A 228 13.44 -28.57 17.89
CA ALA A 228 13.48 -29.71 16.98
C ALA A 228 14.94 -30.00 16.65
N ASP A 229 15.57 -30.81 17.51
CA ASP A 229 16.70 -31.65 17.12
C ASP A 229 16.09 -33.04 16.88
N ASP A 230 16.11 -33.51 15.63
CA ASP A 230 16.52 -34.89 15.41
C ASP A 230 17.05 -35.10 13.98
N SER A 231 18.25 -35.65 13.98
CA SER A 231 19.11 -36.04 12.88
C SER A 231 18.56 -37.20 12.05
N HIS A 232 18.83 -37.20 10.74
CA HIS A 232 19.17 -38.45 10.04
C HIS A 232 20.16 -38.20 8.89
N ASP A 233 21.33 -38.78 9.12
CA ASP A 233 22.53 -38.95 8.31
C ASP A 233 22.30 -39.99 7.18
N ILE A 234 22.71 -39.70 5.94
CA ILE A 234 23.16 -40.73 4.97
C ILE A 234 24.31 -40.17 4.12
N GLN A 235 25.46 -40.80 4.31
CA GLN A 235 26.68 -40.72 3.51
C GLN A 235 26.54 -41.49 2.19
N HIS A 236 27.17 -41.01 1.11
CA HIS A 236 27.76 -41.91 0.10
C HIS A 236 28.93 -41.22 -0.63
N ALA A 237 30.04 -41.94 -0.68
CA ALA A 237 31.34 -41.58 -1.20
C ALA A 237 31.57 -42.12 -2.63
N GLU A 238 32.48 -41.45 -3.37
CA GLU A 238 33.45 -41.95 -4.39
C GLU A 238 32.88 -42.73 -5.61
N ASP A 239 33.43 -42.83 -6.82
CA ASP A 239 34.70 -42.53 -7.51
C ASP A 239 34.36 -42.57 -9.03
N HIS A 240 35.19 -41.96 -9.89
CA HIS A 240 35.72 -42.56 -11.13
C HIS A 240 36.26 -41.53 -12.12
N SER A 241 37.38 -41.94 -12.70
CA SER A 241 38.41 -41.17 -13.37
C SER A 241 38.59 -41.64 -14.83
N LEU A 242 39.03 -40.70 -15.69
CA LEU A 242 39.95 -40.81 -16.84
C LEU A 242 39.54 -41.54 -18.16
N ASP A 243 39.69 -40.82 -19.29
CA ASP A 243 40.47 -41.21 -20.50
C ASP A 243 40.71 -39.92 -21.36
N SER A 244 41.93 -39.39 -21.61
CA SER A 244 42.97 -39.73 -22.62
C SER A 244 42.46 -39.69 -24.08
N ALA A 245 43.09 -39.15 -25.14
CA ALA A 245 44.42 -38.57 -25.41
C ALA A 245 44.40 -37.84 -26.79
N ALA A 246 45.43 -37.03 -27.07
CA ALA A 246 46.19 -36.92 -28.35
C ALA A 246 46.51 -35.48 -28.84
N GLN A 247 47.82 -35.17 -28.90
CA GLN A 247 48.51 -34.08 -29.65
C GLN A 247 48.94 -34.61 -31.06
N PRO A 248 49.76 -33.94 -31.95
CA PRO A 248 50.56 -32.69 -31.82
C PRO A 248 50.75 -31.77 -33.08
N ASP A 249 51.52 -30.68 -32.88
CA ASP A 249 52.45 -29.93 -33.79
C ASP A 249 51.87 -29.21 -35.06
N THR A 250 52.30 -28.03 -35.55
CA THR A 250 53.48 -27.14 -35.43
C THR A 250 53.21 -25.76 -36.12
N ASP A 251 54.06 -24.76 -35.82
CA ASP A 251 54.54 -23.63 -36.66
C ASP A 251 53.97 -22.18 -36.63
N ALA A 252 54.91 -21.27 -36.25
CA ALA A 252 55.28 -19.97 -36.84
C ALA A 252 54.45 -18.66 -36.67
N ARG A 253 54.86 -17.85 -35.65
CA ARG A 253 55.35 -16.43 -35.64
C ARG A 253 54.61 -15.28 -36.43
N PRO A 254 54.85 -13.98 -36.08
CA PRO A 254 54.42 -13.16 -34.93
C PRO A 254 53.62 -11.89 -35.36
N SER A 255 53.05 -11.10 -34.42
CA SER A 255 53.10 -9.61 -34.41
C SER A 255 52.35 -8.94 -33.24
N ALA A 256 53.11 -8.16 -32.46
CA ALA A 256 52.79 -6.88 -31.82
C ALA A 256 51.55 -6.72 -30.91
N GLN A 257 51.79 -6.73 -29.59
CA GLN A 257 51.05 -5.94 -28.60
C GLN A 257 52.02 -4.94 -27.94
N PRO A 258 51.60 -3.69 -27.69
CA PRO A 258 52.16 -2.91 -26.61
C PRO A 258 51.13 -2.51 -25.56
N ALA A 259 51.64 -2.57 -24.32
CA ALA A 259 51.35 -1.71 -23.17
C ALA A 259 50.05 -1.91 -22.37
N GLN A 260 50.26 -2.41 -21.14
CA GLN A 260 49.38 -2.20 -19.99
C GLN A 260 49.30 -0.72 -19.57
N PRO A 261 48.28 -0.35 -18.78
CA PRO A 261 48.52 0.56 -17.67
C PRO A 261 48.03 -0.01 -16.31
N HIS A 262 48.76 0.43 -15.28
CA HIS A 262 48.63 0.18 -13.85
C HIS A 262 47.31 0.68 -13.21
N PRO A 263 46.97 0.23 -11.98
CA PRO A 263 45.68 0.51 -11.36
C PRO A 263 45.65 1.92 -10.79
N SER A 264 44.60 2.68 -11.13
CA SER A 264 44.32 3.98 -10.52
C SER A 264 43.23 3.84 -9.46
N THR A 265 43.63 4.12 -8.23
CA THR A 265 42.82 4.35 -7.04
C THR A 265 41.69 5.33 -7.36
N VAL A 266 40.44 4.90 -7.21
CA VAL A 266 39.27 5.78 -7.37
C VAL A 266 39.10 6.59 -6.09
N GLN A 267 39.62 7.82 -6.10
CA GLN A 267 39.24 8.86 -5.14
C GLN A 267 37.88 9.45 -5.56
N SER A 268 37.00 9.63 -4.57
CA SER A 268 35.69 10.27 -4.68
C SER A 268 35.79 11.70 -5.21
N GLY A 269 35.52 11.88 -6.51
CA GLY A 269 35.40 13.20 -7.12
C GLY A 269 34.11 13.90 -6.71
N GLN A 270 34.23 14.94 -5.88
CA GLN A 270 33.21 15.98 -5.74
C GLN A 270 33.06 16.68 -7.10
N ARG A 271 31.92 16.47 -7.79
CA ARG A 271 31.57 17.22 -9.00
C ARG A 271 31.24 18.66 -8.63
N SER A 272 32.12 19.60 -8.98
CA SER A 272 31.84 21.02 -9.00
C SER A 272 30.89 21.33 -10.17
N ALA A 273 29.62 21.59 -9.85
CA ALA A 273 28.60 21.95 -10.84
C ALA A 273 28.74 23.43 -11.27
N THR A 274 28.76 23.67 -12.58
CA THR A 274 28.72 25.01 -13.18
C THR A 274 27.27 25.54 -13.18
N PRO A 275 26.99 26.81 -12.83
CA PRO A 275 25.62 27.31 -12.79
C PRO A 275 24.99 27.40 -14.19
N SER A 276 23.81 26.81 -14.38
CA SER A 276 23.06 26.81 -15.65
C SER A 276 22.33 28.14 -15.95
N GLY A 277 22.40 29.11 -15.04
CA GLY A 277 21.64 30.36 -15.13
C GLY A 277 20.13 30.21 -14.86
N LEU A 278 19.64 28.98 -14.65
CA LEU A 278 18.26 28.72 -14.27
C LEU A 278 18.06 28.99 -12.78
N THR A 279 17.03 29.76 -12.45
CA THR A 279 16.60 30.02 -11.08
C THR A 279 15.24 29.39 -10.87
N VAL A 280 15.09 28.64 -9.78
CA VAL A 280 13.82 28.00 -9.41
C VAL A 280 13.42 28.55 -8.05
N SER A 281 12.18 29.02 -7.93
CA SER A 281 11.58 29.46 -6.67
C SER A 281 10.20 28.82 -6.53
N GLY A 282 9.86 28.42 -5.31
CA GLY A 282 8.63 27.69 -5.04
C GLY A 282 8.49 27.38 -3.56
N THR A 283 7.33 26.84 -3.19
CA THR A 283 7.08 26.38 -1.82
C THR A 283 7.37 24.89 -1.74
N LEU A 284 8.31 24.48 -0.88
CA LEU A 284 8.57 23.07 -0.59
C LEU A 284 7.67 22.62 0.57
N THR A 285 6.94 21.53 0.37
CA THR A 285 6.11 20.92 1.41
C THR A 285 6.83 19.72 1.99
N PHE A 286 7.08 19.73 3.29
CA PHE A 286 7.68 18.61 4.01
C PHE A 286 6.58 17.67 4.49
N SER A 287 6.71 16.38 4.16
CA SER A 287 5.79 15.33 4.60
C SER A 287 6.55 14.25 5.39
N PRO A 288 6.06 13.84 6.57
CA PRO A 288 4.89 14.41 7.26
C PRO A 288 5.19 15.83 7.76
N ALA A 289 4.14 16.66 7.91
CA ALA A 289 4.31 18.07 8.28
C ALA A 289 4.98 18.21 9.66
N PRO A 290 5.91 19.16 9.89
CA PRO A 290 6.58 19.38 11.18
C PRO A 290 5.68 19.30 12.42
N LYS A 291 4.46 19.83 12.33
CA LYS A 291 3.43 19.79 13.38
C LYS A 291 2.98 18.39 13.82
N THR A 292 3.29 17.35 13.05
CA THR A 292 3.01 15.96 13.40
C THR A 292 4.10 15.35 14.28
N SER A 293 5.23 16.04 14.49
CA SER A 293 6.30 15.59 15.39
C SER A 293 6.04 16.06 16.83
N PRO A 294 6.21 15.18 17.85
CA PRO A 294 6.07 15.56 19.26
C PRO A 294 7.13 16.59 19.72
N TYR A 295 8.17 16.80 18.91
CA TYR A 295 9.23 17.79 19.17
C TYR A 295 8.93 19.17 18.56
N PHE A 296 7.80 19.34 17.86
CA PHE A 296 7.42 20.62 17.27
C PHE A 296 6.82 21.55 18.32
N ASN A 297 7.56 22.61 18.66
CA ASN A 297 7.19 23.58 19.69
C ASN A 297 6.22 24.68 19.20
N GLY A 298 5.56 24.49 18.05
CA GLY A 298 4.62 25.46 17.48
C GLY A 298 5.27 26.65 16.76
N GLN A 299 6.59 26.78 16.80
CA GLN A 299 7.33 27.81 16.06
C GLN A 299 7.87 27.24 14.74
N PRO A 300 8.08 28.07 13.70
CA PRO A 300 8.79 27.64 12.50
C PRO A 300 10.10 26.96 12.85
N MET A 301 10.29 25.72 12.41
CA MET A 301 11.54 24.99 12.65
C MET A 301 12.58 25.40 11.61
N PRO A 302 13.77 25.87 12.02
CA PRO A 302 14.88 26.03 11.09
C PRO A 302 15.29 24.63 10.59
N ILE A 303 15.36 24.49 9.28
CA ILE A 303 15.83 23.27 8.62
C ILE A 303 16.99 23.61 7.71
N SER A 304 18.04 22.79 7.77
CA SER A 304 19.17 22.83 6.86
C SER A 304 19.42 21.42 6.37
N GLY A 305 19.67 21.26 5.09
CA GLY A 305 19.83 19.94 4.47
C GLY A 305 19.91 20.01 2.97
N THR A 306 20.12 18.86 2.35
CA THR A 306 20.22 18.71 0.90
C THR A 306 19.06 17.86 0.41
N ILE A 307 18.43 18.28 -0.69
CA ILE A 307 17.49 17.44 -1.44
C ILE A 307 18.27 16.87 -2.63
N ALA A 308 18.30 15.55 -2.76
CA ALA A 308 18.84 14.91 -3.95
C ALA A 308 17.73 14.79 -4.99
N ILE A 309 17.91 15.41 -6.16
CA ILE A 309 16.93 15.44 -7.22
C ILE A 309 17.57 14.86 -8.48
N GLU A 310 16.95 13.85 -9.07
CA GLU A 310 17.35 13.28 -10.36
C GLU A 310 16.13 13.28 -11.29
N GLY A 311 16.31 13.77 -12.51
CA GLY A 311 15.23 13.88 -13.48
C GLY A 311 15.56 14.84 -14.61
N TYR A 312 14.68 14.86 -15.62
CA TYR A 312 14.79 15.73 -16.78
C TYR A 312 13.88 16.94 -16.60
N VAL A 313 14.41 18.13 -16.90
CA VAL A 313 13.62 19.35 -17.00
C VAL A 313 13.00 19.36 -18.40
N ASP A 314 11.68 19.56 -18.48
CA ASP A 314 11.00 19.64 -19.77
C ASP A 314 11.28 20.97 -20.50
N GLY A 315 10.79 21.09 -21.75
CA GLY A 315 11.00 22.27 -22.59
C GLY A 315 10.41 23.57 -22.03
N ASP A 316 9.50 23.48 -21.06
CA ASP A 316 8.88 24.61 -20.37
C ASP A 316 9.59 24.96 -19.04
N GLY A 317 10.69 24.26 -18.73
CA GLY A 317 11.46 24.50 -17.51
C GLY A 317 10.89 23.82 -16.26
N LYS A 318 9.95 22.87 -16.40
CA LYS A 318 9.36 22.16 -15.27
C LYS A 318 10.13 20.89 -14.98
N LEU A 319 10.33 20.64 -13.69
CA LEU A 319 10.88 19.41 -13.15
C LEU A 319 9.87 18.88 -12.14
N THR A 320 9.20 17.79 -12.49
CA THR A 320 8.27 17.13 -11.56
C THR A 320 9.07 16.25 -10.61
N ILE A 321 9.06 16.61 -9.33
CA ILE A 321 9.75 15.88 -8.27
C ILE A 321 8.69 15.26 -7.36
N THR A 322 8.63 13.94 -7.32
CA THR A 322 7.69 13.20 -6.46
C THR A 322 8.49 12.48 -5.38
N ASN A 323 8.30 12.87 -4.11
CA ASN A 323 8.89 12.22 -2.93
C ASN A 323 10.43 12.14 -2.90
N ALA A 324 11.14 13.16 -3.39
CA ALA A 324 12.59 13.18 -3.31
C ALA A 324 13.10 13.16 -1.86
N PRO A 325 14.14 12.36 -1.55
CA PRO A 325 14.69 12.26 -0.20
C PRO A 325 15.36 13.57 0.22
N PHE A 326 15.03 14.02 1.44
CA PHE A 326 15.67 15.15 2.11
C PHE A 326 16.64 14.65 3.18
N PHE A 327 17.91 15.02 3.06
CA PHE A 327 18.95 14.69 4.02
C PHE A 327 19.24 15.89 4.91
N ARG A 328 18.89 15.78 6.19
CA ARG A 328 19.14 16.83 7.19
C ARG A 328 20.64 16.92 7.50
N GLN A 329 21.17 18.14 7.60
CA GLN A 329 22.54 18.42 8.02
C GLN A 329 22.58 18.96 9.46
#